data_AF-A0A9D6F0J8-F1
#
_entry.id   AF-A0A9D6F0J8-F1
#
_cell.length_a   1.000
_cell.length_b   1.000
_cell.length_c   1.000
_cell.angle_alpha   90.00
_cell.angle_beta   90.00
_cell.angle_gamma   90.00
#
_symmetry.space_group_name_H-M   'P 1'
#
loop_
_entity.id
_entity.type
_entity.pdbx_description
1 polymer ?
#
loop_
_entity_poly.entity_id
_entity_poly.type
_entity_poly.pdbx_seq_one_letter_code
_entity_poly.pdbx_strand_id
1 'polypeptide(L)' 'MTQLLSTKDCIRLLQIPEHRLVYAYRTGKLPEPSFIIGGTRVFTKDDVRRVAVYFGIDLRKLDAQGETQNVRN' A
#
# COMPACT_ATOMS: atom_id res chain seq x y z
N MET A 1 2.68 5.29 -17.56
CA MET A 1 2.28 6.23 -16.49
C MET A 1 2.47 5.53 -15.15
N THR A 2 3.13 6.18 -14.19
CA THR A 2 3.33 5.61 -12.85
C THR A 2 2.09 5.90 -12.01
N GLN A 3 1.35 4.86 -11.62
CA GLN A 3 0.22 5.02 -10.72
C GLN A 3 0.72 5.35 -9.32
N LEU A 4 0.23 6.46 -8.77
CA LEU A 4 0.49 6.91 -7.41
C LEU A 4 -0.70 6.54 -6.53
N LEU A 5 -0.43 5.93 -5.38
CA LEU A 5 -1.42 5.45 -4.43
C LEU A 5 -1.28 6.21 -3.12
N SER A 6 -2.39 6.64 -2.53
CA SER A 6 -2.36 7.22 -1.19
C SER A 6 -2.09 6.14 -0.14
N THR A 7 -1.78 6.53 1.10
CA THR A 7 -1.77 5.61 2.25
C THR A 7 -3.08 4.83 2.34
N LYS A 8 -4.23 5.49 2.10
CA LYS A 8 -5.55 4.85 2.16
C LYS A 8 -5.75 3.80 1.08
N ASP A 9 -5.23 4.05 -0.12
CA ASP A 9 -5.31 3.06 -1.21
C ASP A 9 -4.38 1.88 -0.94
N CYS A 10 -3.19 2.16 -0.41
CA CYS A 10 -2.22 1.13 -0.03
C CYS A 10 -2.78 0.19 1.06
N ILE A 11 -3.40 0.73 2.12
CA ILE A 11 -4.01 -0.09 3.18
C ILE A 11 -5.20 -0.91 2.66
N ARG A 12 -6.01 -0.35 1.74
CA ARG A 12 -7.15 -1.05 1.13
C ARG A 12 -6.68 -2.18 0.25
N LEU A 13 -5.71 -1.90 -0.61
CA LEU A 13 -5.12 -2.87 -1.52
C LEU A 13 -4.50 -4.03 -0.76
N LEU A 14 -3.71 -3.75 0.27
CA LEU A 14 -2.98 -4.77 1.02
C LEU A 14 -3.77 -5.36 2.20
N GLN A 15 -4.97 -4.85 2.48
CA GLN A 15 -5.79 -5.23 3.63
C GLN A 15 -5.03 -5.20 4.97
N ILE A 16 -4.18 -4.20 5.14
CA ILE A 16 -3.42 -3.99 6.38
C ILE A 16 -4.06 -2.91 7.24
N PRO A 17 -4.10 -3.08 8.58
CA PRO A 17 -4.52 -2.00 9.46
C PRO A 17 -3.57 -0.79 9.35
N GLU A 18 -4.15 0.41 9.23
CA GLU A 18 -3.40 1.66 9.06
C GLU A 18 -2.32 1.86 10.13
N HIS A 19 -2.66 1.58 11.40
CA HIS A 19 -1.72 1.74 12.52
C HIS A 19 -0.47 0.87 12.36
N ARG A 20 -0.55 -0.32 11.72
CA ARG A 20 0.61 -1.18 11.49
C ARG A 20 1.52 -0.59 10.41
N LEU A 21 0.92 -0.07 9.34
CA LEU A 21 1.66 0.60 8.27
C LEU A 21 2.38 1.86 8.80
N VAL A 22 1.65 2.72 9.52
CA VAL A 22 2.20 3.94 10.13
C VAL A 22 3.31 3.59 11.11
N TYR A 23 3.12 2.58 11.96
CA TYR A 23 4.14 2.14 12.90
C TYR A 23 5.41 1.66 12.19
N ALA A 24 5.28 0.90 11.10
CA ALA A 24 6.44 0.40 10.35
C ALA A 24 7.28 1.53 9.75
N TYR A 25 6.66 2.57 9.20
CA TYR A 25 7.38 3.75 8.72
C TYR A 25 7.96 4.58 9.87
N ARG A 26 7.18 4.85 10.91
CA ARG A 26 7.63 5.66 12.06
C ARG A 26 8.82 5.03 12.79
N THR A 27 8.89 3.70 12.82
CA THR A 27 10.00 2.96 13.45
C THR A 27 11.15 2.63 12.50
N GLY A 28 11.10 3.09 11.25
CA GLY A 28 12.14 2.84 10.25
C GLY A 28 12.25 1.38 9.79
N LYS A 29 11.26 0.54 10.09
CA LYS A 29 11.22 -0.87 9.65
C LYS A 29 10.90 -0.99 8.15
N LEU A 30 10.22 0.01 7.61
CA LEU A 30 10.04 0.20 6.17
C LEU A 30 10.79 1.47 5.74
N PRO A 31 11.52 1.42 4.62
CA PRO A 31 12.12 2.63 4.05
C PRO A 31 11.02 3.57 3.57
N GLU A 32 11.19 4.87 3.83
CA GLU A 32 10.24 5.90 3.37
C GLU A 32 9.96 5.77 1.85
N PRO A 33 8.72 5.98 1.41
CA PRO A 33 8.39 5.90 0.00
C PRO A 33 9.04 7.06 -0.77
N SER A 34 9.16 6.86 -2.08
CA SER A 34 9.87 7.80 -2.96
C SER A 34 9.26 9.20 -3.01
N PHE A 35 7.98 9.33 -2.62
CA PHE A 35 7.23 10.57 -2.70
C PHE A 35 6.51 10.89 -1.39
N ILE A 36 6.67 12.14 -0.96
CA ILE A 36 5.85 12.78 0.06
C ILE A 36 5.25 14.04 -0.56
N ILE A 37 3.93 14.07 -0.69
CA ILE A 37 3.20 15.19 -1.32
C ILE A 37 2.30 15.81 -0.25
N GLY A 38 2.48 17.10 0.03
CA GLY A 38 1.70 17.81 1.05
C GLY A 38 1.79 17.16 2.45
N GLY A 39 2.96 16.63 2.82
CA GLY A 39 3.17 15.92 4.09
C GLY A 39 2.58 14.51 4.15
N THR A 40 1.97 14.03 3.06
CA THR A 40 1.38 12.68 2.98
C THR A 40 2.27 11.76 2.17
N ARG A 41 2.47 10.53 2.66
CA ARG A 41 3.18 9.46 1.95
C ARG A 41 2.38 9.00 0.73
N VAL A 42 3.04 8.97 -0.41
CA VAL A 42 2.46 8.51 -1.67
C VAL A 42 3.28 7.35 -2.20
N PHE A 43 2.61 6.27 -2.55
CA PHE A 43 3.20 4.98 -2.86
C PHE A 43 3.15 4.71 -4.36
N THR A 44 4.30 4.38 -4.92
CA THR A 44 4.40 3.75 -6.23
C THR A 44 4.07 2.26 -6.13
N LYS A 45 3.92 1.59 -7.29
CA LYS A 45 3.76 0.13 -7.35
C LYS A 45 4.92 -0.61 -6.66
N ASP A 46 6.14 -0.09 -6.76
CA ASP A 46 7.30 -0.71 -6.11
C ASP A 46 7.29 -0.51 -4.60
N ASP A 47 6.84 0.65 -4.13
CA ASP A 47 6.68 0.88 -2.69
C ASP A 47 5.62 -0.08 -2.12
N VAL A 48 4.49 -0.26 -2.81
CA VAL A 48 3.45 -1.24 -2.41
C VAL A 48 4.00 -2.66 -2.37
N ARG A 49 4.84 -3.05 -3.34
CA ARG A 49 5.50 -4.38 -3.32
C ARG A 49 6.39 -4.54 -2.10
N ARG A 50 7.17 -3.52 -1.73
CA ARG A 50 8.01 -3.56 -0.52
C ARG A 50 7.18 -3.70 0.75
N VAL A 51 6.07 -2.96 0.83
CA VAL A 51 5.11 -3.08 1.94
C VAL A 51 4.54 -4.50 2.02
N ALA A 52 4.10 -5.06 0.88
CA ALA A 52 3.54 -6.41 0.83
C ALA A 52 4.55 -7.46 1.29
N VAL A 53 5.80 -7.39 0.81
CA VAL A 53 6.87 -8.30 1.24
C VAL A 53 7.12 -8.20 2.74
N TYR A 54 7.20 -6.98 3.28
CA TYR A 54 7.41 -6.76 4.71
C TYR A 54 6.29 -7.33 5.59
N PHE A 55 5.03 -7.23 5.15
CA PHE A 55 3.89 -7.79 5.86
C PHE A 55 3.58 -9.26 5.53
N GLY A 56 4.37 -9.90 4.65
CA GLY A 56 4.16 -11.28 4.22
C GLY A 56 2.89 -11.51 3.39
N ILE A 57 2.48 -10.50 2.62
CA ILE A 57 1.26 -10.50 1.82
C ILE A 57 1.56 -10.97 0.41
N ASP A 58 0.85 -12.00 -0.04
CA ASP A 58 0.94 -12.49 -1.42
C ASP A 58 0.09 -11.62 -2.34
N LEU A 59 0.73 -10.78 -3.15
CA LEU A 59 0.06 -9.88 -4.08
C LEU A 59 -0.82 -10.61 -5.10
N ARG A 60 -0.50 -11.86 -5.45
CA ARG A 60 -1.32 -12.67 -6.37
C ARG A 60 -2.72 -12.96 -5.82
N LYS A 61 -2.85 -13.00 -4.49
CA LYS A 61 -4.15 -13.18 -3.83
C LYS A 61 -5.00 -11.91 -3.86
N LEU A 62 -4.37 -10.74 -4.04
CA LEU A 62 -5.07 -9.46 -4.11
C LEU A 62 -5.67 -9.21 -5.50
N ASP A 63 -5.00 -9.65 -6.57
CA ASP A 63 -5.53 -9.58 -7.94
C ASP A 63 -6.85 -10.37 -8.04
N ALA A 64 -6.94 -11.52 -7.37
CA ALA A 64 -8.17 -12.32 -7.30
C ALA A 64 -9.31 -11.66 -6.50
N GLN A 65 -9.02 -10.63 -5.69
CA GLN A 65 -10.00 -9.89 -4.90
C GLN A 65 -10.37 -8.53 -5.52
N GLY A 66 -9.53 -8.00 -6.42
CA GLY A 66 -9.78 -6.77 -7.17
C GLY A 66 -10.93 -6.86 -8.17
N GLU A 67 -11.23 -8.06 -8.68
CA GLU A 67 -12.38 -8.29 -9.56
C GLU A 67 -13.73 -8.19 -8.83
N THR A 68 -13.77 -8.43 -7.51
CA THR A 68 -15.03 -8.43 -6.75
C THR A 68 -15.50 -7.02 -6.36
N GLN A 69 -14.67 -5.98 -6.50
CA GLN A 69 -15.01 -4.63 -6.05
C GLN A 69 -15.46 -3.66 -7.15
N ASN A 70 -15.51 -4.09 -8.42
CA ASN A 70 -16.00 -3.26 -9.53
C ASN A 70 -17.42 -3.62 -9.99
N VAL A 71 -18.24 -4.18 -9.09
CA VAL A 71 -19.69 -4.32 -9.27
C VAL A 71 -20.38 -3.48 -8.21
N ARG A 72 -20.52 -2.17 -8.48
CA ARG A 72 -21.56 -1.32 -7.90
C ARG A 72 -21.72 -0.08 -8.78
N ASN A 73 -22.64 -0.26 -9.74
CA ASN A 73 -23.67 0.65 -10.27
C ASN A 73 -23.41 2.17 -10.18
#